data_AF-A0ABD7YG95-F1
#
_entry.id   AF-A0ABD7YG95-F1
#
_cell.length_a   1.000
_cell.length_b   1.000
_cell.length_c   1.000
_cell.angle_alpha   90.00
_cell.angle_beta   90.00
_cell.angle_gamma   90.00
#
_symmetry.space_group_name_H-M   'P 1'
#
loop_
_entity.id
_entity.type
_entity.pdbx_description
1 polymer ?
#
loop_
_entity_poly.entity_id
_entity_poly.type
_entity_poly.pdbx_seq_one_letter_code
_entity_poly.pdbx_strand_id
1 'polypeptide(L)' 'MKKLPHTQQDFLRHAMSVLGMTREEFAERIGAKKRALDNWLLPSSSAEYRSMPDMAWKFIREILGRDKHCP' A
#
# COMPACT_ATOMS: atom_id res chain seq x y z
N MET A 1 20.12 3.94 5.12
CA MET A 1 18.92 4.75 5.44
C MET A 1 17.74 4.20 4.64
N LYS A 2 16.73 3.60 5.27
CA LYS A 2 15.49 3.22 4.56
C LYS A 2 14.75 4.52 4.23
N LYS A 3 14.69 4.92 2.96
CA LYS A 3 13.95 6.11 2.52
C LYS A 3 12.49 5.95 2.96
N LEU A 4 11.94 6.94 3.64
CA LEU A 4 10.50 7.00 3.89
C LEU A 4 9.81 7.10 2.52
N PRO A 5 8.69 6.41 2.27
CA PRO A 5 8.02 6.50 0.99
C PRO A 5 7.54 7.94 0.73
N HIS A 6 7.98 8.55 -0.37
CA HIS A 6 7.64 9.95 -0.70
C HIS A 6 6.29 10.07 -1.44
N THR A 7 5.76 8.97 -1.96
CA THR A 7 4.49 8.92 -2.71
C THR A 7 3.61 7.76 -2.25
N GLN A 8 2.32 7.80 -2.59
CA GLN A 8 1.42 6.66 -2.33
C GLN A 8 1.87 5.38 -3.05
N GLN A 9 2.43 5.53 -4.25
CA GLN A 9 2.96 4.41 -5.03
C GLN A 9 4.14 3.75 -4.31
N ASP A 10 5.09 4.56 -3.84
CA ASP A 10 6.24 4.06 -3.07
C ASP A 10 5.80 3.40 -1.77
N PHE A 11 4.80 3.98 -1.10
CA PHE A 11 4.28 3.45 0.16
C PHE A 11 3.67 2.07 -0.02
N LEU A 12 2.81 1.90 -1.03
CA LEU A 12 2.16 0.63 -1.33
C LEU A 12 3.17 -0.42 -1.79
N ARG A 13 4.14 -0.06 -2.64
CA ARG A 13 5.23 -0.97 -3.06
C ARG A 13 6.09 -1.41 -1.87
N HIS A 14 6.42 -0.48 -0.98
CA HIS A 14 7.16 -0.80 0.23
C HIS A 14 6.36 -1.72 1.15
N ALA A 15 5.07 -1.46 1.35
CA ALA A 15 4.20 -2.30 2.16
C ALA A 15 4.14 -3.74 1.63
N MET A 16 3.88 -3.92 0.33
CA MET A 16 3.88 -5.23 -0.32
C MET A 16 5.22 -5.95 -0.15
N SER A 17 6.34 -5.23 -0.33
CA SER A 17 7.68 -5.80 -0.16
C SER A 17 7.98 -6.22 1.28
N VAL A 18 7.54 -5.45 2.29
CA VAL A 18 7.73 -5.79 3.70
C VAL A 18 6.91 -7.00 4.11
N LEU A 19 5.68 -7.12 3.57
CA LEU A 19 4.76 -8.22 3.88
C LEU A 19 4.99 -9.47 3.02
N GLY A 20 5.86 -9.39 2.00
CA GLY A 20 6.11 -10.49 1.07
C GLY A 20 4.88 -10.86 0.21
N MET A 21 4.00 -9.90 -0.06
CA MET A 21 2.72 -10.13 -0.71
C MET A 21 2.70 -9.66 -2.16
N THR A 22 2.02 -10.42 -3.01
CA THR A 22 1.62 -9.98 -4.36
C THR A 22 0.55 -8.88 -4.27
N ARG A 23 0.25 -8.24 -5.39
CA ARG A 23 -0.84 -7.23 -5.45
C ARG A 23 -2.20 -7.83 -5.12
N GLU A 24 -2.44 -9.08 -5.51
CA GLU A 24 -3.71 -9.78 -5.29
C GLU A 24 -3.93 -9.99 -3.79
N GLU A 25 -2.96 -10.65 -3.13
CA GLU A 25 -2.98 -10.94 -1.69
C GLU A 25 -3.00 -9.66 -0.86
N PHE A 26 -2.24 -8.64 -1.28
CA PHE A 26 -2.22 -7.37 -0.57
C PHE A 26 -3.56 -6.63 -0.68
N ALA A 27 -4.19 -6.60 -1.86
CA ALA A 27 -5.50 -5.99 -2.03
C ALA A 27 -6.56 -6.69 -1.16
N GLU A 28 -6.55 -8.04 -1.15
CA GLU A 28 -7.42 -8.84 -0.30
C GLU A 28 -7.20 -8.55 1.19
N ARG A 29 -5.93 -8.56 1.66
CA ARG A 29 -5.58 -8.28 3.06
C ARG A 29 -6.06 -6.90 3.52
N ILE A 30 -6.06 -5.90 2.64
CA ILE A 30 -6.52 -4.54 2.98
C ILE A 30 -8.01 -4.31 2.72
N GLY A 31 -8.76 -5.34 2.30
CA GLY A 31 -10.19 -5.23 2.01
C GLY A 31 -10.51 -4.38 0.77
N ALA A 32 -9.56 -4.25 -0.16
CA ALA A 32 -9.73 -3.49 -1.39
C ALA A 32 -9.87 -4.40 -2.61
N LYS A 33 -10.57 -3.92 -3.64
CA LYS A 33 -10.54 -4.58 -4.96
C LYS A 33 -9.15 -4.39 -5.58
N LYS A 34 -8.62 -5.42 -6.26
CA LYS A 34 -7.34 -5.34 -6.99
C LYS A 34 -7.26 -4.12 -7.92
N ARG A 35 -8.33 -3.82 -8.66
CA ARG A 35 -8.41 -2.63 -9.53
C ARG A 35 -8.24 -1.31 -8.76
N ALA A 36 -8.78 -1.21 -7.54
CA ALA A 36 -8.60 -0.03 -6.71
C ALA A 36 -7.12 0.13 -6.31
N LEU A 37 -6.48 -0.96 -5.87
CA LEU A 37 -5.05 -0.97 -5.57
C LEU A 37 -4.20 -0.60 -6.79
N ASP A 38 -4.51 -1.16 -7.97
CA ASP A 38 -3.80 -0.83 -9.20
C ASP A 38 -3.90 0.66 -9.54
N ASN A 39 -5.10 1.26 -9.40
CA ASN A 39 -5.28 2.70 -9.61
C ASN A 39 -4.50 3.55 -8.59
N TRP A 40 -4.38 3.09 -7.34
CA TRP A 40 -3.56 3.76 -6.33
C TRP A 40 -2.05 3.62 -6.62
N LEU A 41 -1.65 2.54 -7.28
CA LEU A 41 -0.27 2.29 -7.69
C LEU A 41 0.12 3.04 -8.97
N LEU A 42 -0.78 3.76 -9.63
CA LEU A 42 -0.42 4.55 -10.81
C LEU A 42 0.35 5.83 -10.41
N PRO A 43 1.19 6.38 -11.32
CA PRO A 43 1.74 7.72 -11.14
C PRO A 43 0.63 8.77 -11.12
N SER A 44 0.83 9.87 -10.39
CA SER A 44 -0.15 10.96 -10.28
C SER A 44 -0.46 11.68 -11.60
N SER A 45 0.40 11.52 -12.62
CA SER A 45 0.17 12.03 -13.97
C SER A 45 -0.79 11.17 -14.80
N SER A 46 -1.15 9.97 -14.32
CA SER A 46 -2.09 9.09 -15.02
C SER A 46 -3.54 9.55 -14.83
N ALA A 47 -4.34 9.56 -15.90
CA ALA A 47 -5.77 9.88 -15.82
C ALA A 47 -6.58 8.87 -14.96
N GLU A 48 -6.10 7.63 -14.87
CA GLU A 48 -6.72 6.57 -14.05
C GLU A 48 -6.22 6.59 -12.60
N TYR A 49 -5.28 7.48 -12.26
CA TYR A 49 -4.82 7.66 -10.90
C TYR A 49 -5.99 7.97 -9.98
N ARG A 50 -6.05 7.26 -8.85
CA ARG A 50 -6.97 7.58 -7.77
C ARG A 50 -6.18 7.75 -6.49
N SER A 51 -6.50 8.79 -5.72
CA SER A 51 -5.91 8.98 -4.41
C SER A 51 -6.41 7.88 -3.47
N MET A 52 -5.49 7.28 -2.73
CA MET A 52 -5.84 6.32 -1.70
C MET A 52 -6.56 7.03 -0.53
N PRO A 53 -7.71 6.52 -0.06
CA PRO A 53 -8.43 7.10 1.08
C PRO A 53 -7.62 7.09 2.38
N ASP A 54 -7.81 8.09 3.24
CA ASP A 54 -7.08 8.22 4.52
C ASP A 54 -7.21 7.00 5.43
N MET A 55 -8.35 6.32 5.41
CA MET A 55 -8.56 5.09 6.17
C MET A 55 -7.64 3.95 5.71
N ALA A 56 -7.43 3.81 4.40
CA ALA A 56 -6.52 2.79 3.87
C ALA A 56 -5.05 3.11 4.25
N TRP A 57 -4.66 4.39 4.25
CA TRP A 57 -3.36 4.82 4.76
C TRP A 57 -3.13 4.40 6.21
N LYS A 58 -4.09 4.71 7.10
CA LYS A 58 -4.00 4.35 8.52
C LYS A 58 -3.93 2.84 8.71
N PHE A 59 -4.83 2.11 8.04
CA PHE A 59 -4.90 0.65 8.17
C PHE A 59 -3.61 -0.05 7.74
N ILE A 60 -3.02 0.34 6.60
CA ILE A 60 -1.76 -0.24 6.11
C ILE A 60 -0.61 0.06 7.07
N ARG A 61 -0.55 1.29 7.62
CA ARG A 61 0.48 1.64 8.63
C ARG A 61 0.35 0.79 9.89
N GLU A 62 -0.87 0.51 10.34
CA GLU A 62 -1.11 -0.38 11.48
C GLU A 62 -0.66 -1.82 11.21
N ILE A 63 -0.97 -2.37 10.03
CA ILE A 63 -0.49 -3.70 9.62
C ILE A 63 1.05 -3.74 9.68
N LEU A 64 1.72 -2.77 9.07
CA LEU A 64 3.19 -2.69 9.05
C LEU A 64 3.79 -2.44 10.44
N GLY A 65 3.05 -1.81 11.36
CA GLY A 65 3.47 -1.59 12.74
C GLY A 65 3.38 -2.86 13.58
N ARG A 66 2.34 -3.69 13.36
CA ARG A 66 2.13 -4.96 14.07
C ARG A 66 3.11 -6.04 13.63
N ASP A 67 3.41 -6.15 12.33
CA ASP A 67 4.38 -7.13 11.81
C ASP A 67 5.81 -6.89 12.33
N LYS A 68 6.14 -5.67 12.76
CA LYS A 68 7.44 -5.34 13.39
C LYS A 68 7.57 -5.79 14.84
N HIS A 69 6.49 -6.30 15.46
CA HIS A 69 6.43 -6.62 16.88
C HIS A 69 6.16 -8.09 17.18
N CYS A 70 6.41 -8.99 16.21
CA CYS A 70 6.49 -10.42 16.51
C CYS A 70 7.91 -10.72 17.05
N PRO A 71 8.05 -11.24 18.29
CA PRO A 71 9.34 -11.55 18.91
C PRO A 71 10.14 -12.64 18.18
#